data_AF-A0A932SUH3-F1
#
_entry.id   AF-A0A932SUH3-F1
#
_cell.length_a   1.000
_cell.length_b   1.000
_cell.length_c   1.000
_cell.angle_alpha   90.00
_cell.angle_beta   90.00
_cell.angle_gamma   90.00
#
_symmetry.space_group_name_H-M   'P 1'
#
loop_
_entity.id
_entity.type
_entity.pdbx_description
1 polymer ?
#
loop_
_entity_poly.entity_id
_entity_poly.type
_entity_poly.pdbx_seq_one_letter_code
_entity_poly.pdbx_strand_id
1 'polypeptide(L)'
;MTIPTLFKYLLGNRRAILEITNCREAIRLGCVLVLSAGLAREYDGADLWHEPWHLVLPLAASLLTSFLLFLLVSVAAGNAGREELFLCRYRSFLGLYWMTAPLAWLYAIPVERFLEPASATAANLWLLALVATWRVALMVRVIAVYFRMQVWRAFFIVLFFADTVALVMLRLTPLPLFDMMGGIRLSPSEQTIRDVACVVQIIGTLTWPIWMIGALVAVFRRKTAGDPASEPFVPNRIDRSLWILAIGSLAVWTVVLPLTQPQQQLKWRVDRDLRRGRLEDGVALLSAHERSDFPPHWDPPPRLGYGETLPGAPDMFRALLARDTKAWVRSLYVDKFVDQIGTREYNPFVSGMSDDALDAYVILLNGVDNRAEIVRVNHDRFKHELKNAHRSIAVRQRLRDILLNEGLQVPADLPPFQPDDQADSPTLEPGTHESARDKEPE
;
A
#
# COMPACT_ATOMS: atom_id res chain seq x y z
N MET A 1 25.73 -18.21 -21.36
CA MET A 1 25.12 -17.98 -20.03
C MET A 1 24.17 -19.10 -19.68
N THR A 2 24.43 -19.79 -18.58
CA THR A 2 23.64 -20.94 -18.11
C THR A 2 22.91 -20.61 -16.79
N ILE A 3 22.02 -21.48 -16.32
CA ILE A 3 21.37 -21.34 -15.01
C ILE A 3 22.39 -21.19 -13.86
N PRO A 4 23.48 -21.99 -13.79
CA PRO A 4 24.56 -21.76 -12.82
C PRO A 4 25.20 -20.37 -12.89
N THR A 5 25.30 -19.76 -14.07
CA THR A 5 25.80 -18.38 -14.20
C THR A 5 24.88 -17.41 -13.47
N LEU A 6 23.55 -17.55 -13.59
CA LEU A 6 22.58 -16.70 -12.89
C LEU A 6 22.70 -16.85 -11.36
N PHE A 7 22.75 -18.07 -10.84
CA PHE A 7 22.92 -18.28 -9.39
C PHE A 7 24.25 -17.73 -8.87
N LYS A 8 25.35 -17.98 -9.59
CA LYS A 8 26.67 -17.39 -9.25
C LYS A 8 26.63 -15.86 -9.29
N TYR A 9 25.89 -15.27 -10.22
CA TYR A 9 25.68 -13.83 -10.27
C TYR A 9 24.93 -13.33 -9.04
N LEU A 10 23.83 -13.98 -8.64
CA LEU A 10 23.09 -13.60 -7.43
C LEU A 10 23.95 -13.69 -6.16
N LEU A 11 24.97 -14.55 -6.14
CA LEU A 11 25.99 -14.65 -5.09
C LEU A 11 27.17 -13.68 -5.24
N GLY A 12 27.14 -12.76 -6.22
CA GLY A 12 28.18 -11.75 -6.42
C GLY A 12 29.48 -12.25 -7.05
N ASN A 13 29.46 -13.36 -7.77
CA ASN A 13 30.64 -13.92 -8.42
C ASN A 13 31.16 -13.00 -9.54
N ARG A 14 32.45 -12.63 -9.48
CA ARG A 14 33.09 -11.71 -10.44
C ARG A 14 32.96 -12.20 -11.89
N ARG A 15 33.20 -13.49 -12.16
CA ARG A 15 33.17 -14.05 -13.51
C ARG A 15 31.76 -14.01 -14.09
N ALA A 16 30.75 -14.36 -13.30
CA ALA A 16 29.36 -14.31 -13.73
C ALA A 16 28.90 -12.87 -14.05
N ILE A 17 29.30 -11.89 -13.24
CA ILE A 17 29.02 -10.46 -13.49
C ILE A 17 29.61 -10.02 -14.84
N LEU A 18 30.88 -10.34 -15.10
CA LEU A 18 31.52 -10.00 -16.38
C LEU A 18 30.88 -10.76 -17.55
N GLU A 19 30.48 -12.02 -17.35
CA GLU A 19 29.79 -12.82 -18.36
C GLU A 19 28.45 -12.18 -18.78
N ILE A 20 27.65 -11.72 -17.80
CA ILE A 20 26.37 -11.03 -18.04
C ILE A 20 26.59 -9.70 -18.76
N THR A 21 27.60 -8.94 -18.33
CA THR A 21 27.94 -7.64 -18.90
C THR A 21 28.17 -7.71 -20.42
N ASN A 22 28.81 -8.80 -20.87
CA ASN A 22 29.18 -9.02 -22.26
C ASN A 22 28.04 -9.59 -23.12
N CYS A 23 26.90 -9.97 -22.52
CA CYS A 23 25.78 -10.54 -23.25
C CYS A 23 24.73 -9.48 -23.59
N ARG A 24 24.58 -9.17 -24.89
CA ARG A 24 23.56 -8.21 -25.38
C ARG A 24 22.13 -8.69 -25.12
N GLU A 25 21.91 -10.00 -25.09
CA GLU A 25 20.60 -10.59 -24.87
C GLU A 25 20.16 -10.52 -23.39
N ALA A 26 21.07 -10.21 -22.46
CA ALA A 26 20.76 -10.11 -21.03
C ALA A 26 19.66 -9.08 -20.74
N ILE A 27 19.53 -8.03 -21.55
CA ILE A 27 18.45 -7.04 -21.41
C ILE A 27 17.09 -7.65 -21.72
N ARG A 28 16.99 -8.45 -22.79
CA ARG A 28 15.72 -9.10 -23.17
C ARG A 28 15.31 -10.12 -22.11
N LEU A 29 16.26 -10.95 -21.67
CA LEU A 29 16.03 -11.91 -20.59
C LEU A 29 15.66 -11.18 -19.28
N GLY A 30 16.39 -10.11 -18.94
CA GLY A 30 16.14 -9.31 -17.75
C GLY A 30 14.76 -8.68 -17.75
N CYS A 31 14.29 -8.19 -18.90
CA CYS A 31 12.93 -7.69 -19.06
C CYS A 31 11.88 -8.75 -18.70
N VAL A 32 12.03 -9.98 -19.23
CA VAL A 32 11.13 -11.09 -18.91
C VAL A 32 11.15 -11.44 -17.42
N LEU A 33 12.33 -11.45 -16.80
CA LEU A 33 12.47 -11.70 -15.36
C LEU A 33 11.83 -10.59 -14.52
N VAL A 34 11.97 -9.33 -14.90
CA VAL A 34 11.33 -8.19 -14.23
C VAL A 34 9.81 -8.25 -14.36
N LEU A 35 9.28 -8.58 -15.54
CA LEU A 35 7.85 -8.78 -15.74
C LEU A 35 7.32 -9.95 -14.91
N SER A 36 8.05 -11.07 -14.89
CA SER A 36 7.72 -12.22 -14.05
C SER A 36 7.74 -11.87 -12.57
N ALA A 37 8.70 -11.08 -12.11
CA ALA A 37 8.77 -10.59 -10.73
C ALA A 37 7.65 -9.59 -10.40
N GLY A 38 7.28 -8.71 -11.34
CA GLY A 38 6.14 -7.80 -11.20
C GLY A 38 4.83 -8.56 -11.07
N LEU A 39 4.62 -9.58 -11.91
CA LEU A 39 3.47 -10.48 -11.79
C LEU A 39 3.45 -11.22 -10.45
N ALA A 40 4.59 -11.79 -10.05
CA ALA A 40 4.73 -12.47 -8.76
C ALA A 40 4.46 -11.54 -7.56
N ARG A 41 4.64 -10.22 -7.71
CA ARG A 41 4.35 -9.24 -6.65
C ARG A 41 2.88 -8.81 -6.62
N GLU A 42 2.25 -8.66 -7.78
CA GLU A 42 0.95 -8.00 -7.90
C GLU A 42 -0.21 -9.00 -8.12
N TYR A 43 0.06 -10.31 -8.25
CA TYR A 43 -0.96 -11.32 -8.55
C TYR A 43 -2.10 -11.42 -7.52
N ASP A 44 -1.82 -11.04 -6.28
CA ASP A 44 -2.74 -11.05 -5.14
C ASP A 44 -3.01 -9.65 -4.55
N GLY A 45 -2.38 -8.60 -5.10
CA GLY A 45 -2.55 -7.22 -4.63
C GLY A 45 -3.58 -6.42 -5.43
N ALA A 46 -3.61 -6.64 -6.75
CA ALA A 46 -4.36 -5.81 -7.69
C ALA A 46 -5.15 -6.64 -8.72
N ASP A 47 -6.20 -6.03 -9.26
CA ASP A 47 -6.95 -6.56 -10.39
C ASP A 47 -6.22 -6.18 -11.69
N LEU A 48 -5.39 -7.10 -12.19
CA LEU A 48 -4.56 -6.84 -13.36
C LEU A 48 -5.36 -6.71 -14.66
N TRP A 49 -6.61 -7.15 -14.68
CA TRP A 49 -7.48 -7.01 -15.84
C TRP A 49 -7.97 -5.57 -15.99
N HIS A 50 -8.39 -4.96 -14.89
CA HIS A 50 -8.89 -3.58 -14.88
C HIS A 50 -7.78 -2.54 -14.70
N GLU A 51 -6.66 -2.93 -14.09
CA GLU A 51 -5.55 -2.03 -13.77
C GLU A 51 -4.20 -2.58 -14.30
N PRO A 52 -4.07 -2.80 -15.62
CA PRO A 52 -2.88 -3.43 -16.22
C PRO A 52 -1.60 -2.60 -16.04
N TRP A 53 -1.73 -1.31 -15.72
CA TRP A 53 -0.59 -0.45 -15.42
C TRP A 53 0.23 -0.96 -14.23
N HIS A 54 -0.35 -1.75 -13.30
CA HIS A 54 0.38 -2.35 -12.17
C HIS A 54 1.53 -3.24 -12.63
N LEU A 55 1.44 -3.84 -13.82
CA LEU A 55 2.53 -4.62 -14.41
C LEU A 55 3.63 -3.75 -15.01
N VAL A 56 3.27 -2.57 -15.49
CA VAL A 56 4.20 -1.62 -16.11
C VAL A 56 4.96 -0.83 -15.05
N LEU A 57 4.34 -0.58 -13.89
CA LEU A 57 4.92 0.25 -12.84
C LEU A 57 6.26 -0.29 -12.30
N PRO A 58 6.43 -1.59 -11.96
CA PRO A 58 7.72 -2.14 -11.56
C PRO A 58 8.79 -2.03 -12.65
N LEU A 59 8.41 -2.21 -13.92
CA LEU A 59 9.32 -2.08 -15.04
C LEU A 59 9.78 -0.62 -15.19
N ALA A 60 8.85 0.33 -15.18
CA ALA A 60 9.13 1.76 -15.26
C ALA A 60 9.98 2.25 -14.07
N ALA A 61 9.64 1.83 -12.85
CA ALA A 61 10.40 2.13 -11.64
C ALA A 61 11.83 1.54 -11.73
N SER A 62 11.99 0.32 -12.25
CA SER A 62 13.32 -0.29 -12.43
C SER A 62 14.17 0.43 -13.48
N LEU A 63 13.56 0.91 -14.57
CA LEU A 63 14.23 1.73 -15.58
C LEU A 63 14.69 3.06 -15.00
N LEU A 64 13.80 3.78 -14.31
CA LEU A 64 14.13 5.06 -13.70
C LEU A 64 15.24 4.92 -12.64
N THR A 65 15.09 3.96 -11.72
CA THR A 65 16.07 3.76 -10.64
C THR A 65 17.42 3.28 -11.15
N SER A 66 17.45 2.37 -12.13
CA SER A 66 18.71 1.94 -12.76
C SER A 66 19.40 3.06 -13.52
N PHE A 67 18.64 3.92 -14.22
CA PHE A 67 19.16 5.09 -14.92
C PHE A 67 19.78 6.10 -13.95
N LEU A 68 19.09 6.45 -12.87
CA LEU A 68 19.59 7.38 -11.85
C LEU A 68 20.86 6.84 -11.16
N LEU A 69 20.88 5.56 -10.79
CA LEU A 69 22.07 4.92 -10.22
C LEU A 69 23.22 4.89 -11.23
N PHE A 70 22.95 4.58 -12.50
CA PHE A 70 23.96 4.59 -13.55
C PHE A 70 24.56 5.98 -13.76
N LEU A 71 23.74 7.03 -13.77
CA LEU A 71 24.20 8.41 -13.87
C LEU A 71 25.15 8.75 -12.71
N LEU A 72 24.74 8.47 -11.48
CA LEU A 72 25.52 8.72 -10.27
C LEU A 72 26.88 8.00 -10.32
N VAL A 73 26.87 6.71 -10.67
CA VAL A 73 28.08 5.90 -10.77
C VAL A 73 28.95 6.35 -11.95
N SER A 74 28.37 6.76 -13.07
CA SER A 74 29.12 7.26 -14.24
C SER A 74 29.85 8.56 -13.93
N VAL A 75 29.20 9.49 -13.20
CA VAL A 75 29.84 10.72 -12.71
C VAL A 75 30.97 10.41 -11.73
N ALA A 76 30.78 9.43 -10.85
CA ALA A 76 31.78 8.99 -9.88
C ALA A 76 32.99 8.29 -10.51
N ALA A 77 32.74 7.43 -11.50
CA ALA A 77 33.78 6.74 -12.25
C ALA A 77 34.58 7.72 -13.15
N GLY A 78 33.94 8.81 -13.57
CA GLY A 78 34.51 9.81 -14.46
C GLY A 78 34.49 9.36 -15.93
N ASN A 79 34.43 10.33 -16.85
CA ASN A 79 34.45 10.09 -18.31
C ASN A 79 35.85 9.76 -18.86
N ALA A 80 36.77 9.26 -18.03
CA ALA A 80 38.17 9.13 -18.41
C ALA A 80 38.34 8.05 -19.50
N GLY A 81 38.47 8.49 -20.75
CA GLY A 81 39.18 7.77 -21.82
C GLY A 81 38.42 6.71 -22.61
N ARG A 82 37.07 6.69 -22.61
CA ARG A 82 36.30 5.70 -23.38
C ARG A 82 35.38 6.35 -24.39
N GLU A 83 35.66 6.09 -25.67
CA GLU A 83 34.79 6.42 -26.81
C GLU A 83 33.52 5.55 -26.88
N GLU A 84 33.35 4.57 -25.98
CA GLU A 84 32.12 3.79 -25.93
C GLU A 84 30.92 4.69 -25.66
N LEU A 85 29.92 4.60 -26.54
CA LEU A 85 28.66 5.33 -26.42
C LEU A 85 28.02 5.07 -25.04
N PHE A 86 27.64 6.15 -24.35
CA PHE A 86 26.96 6.13 -23.04
C PHE A 86 25.82 5.10 -22.98
N LEU A 87 25.04 5.02 -24.06
CA LEU A 87 23.91 4.09 -24.18
C LEU A 87 24.34 2.62 -24.17
N CYS A 88 25.48 2.26 -24.76
CA CYS A 88 25.98 0.87 -24.72
C CYS A 88 26.34 0.45 -23.30
N ARG A 89 26.99 1.34 -22.54
CA ARG A 89 27.32 1.12 -21.12
C ARG A 89 26.07 1.03 -20.26
N TYR A 90 25.13 1.95 -20.44
CA TYR A 90 23.86 1.92 -19.74
C TYR A 90 23.10 0.62 -20.02
N ARG A 91 23.07 0.16 -21.28
CA ARG A 91 22.42 -1.09 -21.67
C ARG A 91 23.01 -2.31 -20.97
N SER A 92 24.34 -2.43 -20.89
CA SER A 92 24.98 -3.51 -20.11
C SER A 92 24.68 -3.40 -18.62
N PHE A 93 24.72 -2.19 -18.06
CA PHE A 93 24.37 -1.95 -16.66
C PHE A 93 22.91 -2.29 -16.35
N LEU A 94 21.98 -1.93 -17.24
CA LEU A 94 20.55 -2.25 -17.13
C LEU A 94 20.33 -3.77 -17.15
N GLY A 95 21.05 -4.49 -18.02
CA GLY A 95 21.05 -5.95 -18.05
C GLY A 95 21.46 -6.54 -16.71
N LEU A 96 22.58 -6.06 -16.13
CA LEU A 96 22.99 -6.46 -14.77
C LEU A 96 21.92 -6.11 -13.75
N TYR A 97 21.35 -4.91 -13.82
CA TYR A 97 20.36 -4.46 -12.83
C TYR A 97 19.11 -5.34 -12.84
N TRP A 98 18.59 -5.69 -14.02
CA TRP A 98 17.42 -6.56 -14.18
C TRP A 98 17.69 -8.02 -13.86
N MET A 99 18.93 -8.51 -13.96
CA MET A 99 19.27 -9.87 -13.50
C MET A 99 19.12 -10.07 -11.98
N THR A 100 18.88 -9.00 -11.22
CA THR A 100 18.53 -9.10 -9.79
C THR A 100 17.04 -9.39 -9.54
N ALA A 101 16.19 -9.30 -10.57
CA ALA A 101 14.74 -9.51 -10.44
C ALA A 101 14.31 -10.85 -9.83
N PRO A 102 14.99 -12.00 -10.08
CA PRO A 102 14.59 -13.27 -9.47
C PRO A 102 14.57 -13.27 -7.93
N LEU A 103 15.33 -12.38 -7.27
CA LEU A 103 15.28 -12.22 -5.81
C LEU A 103 13.88 -11.78 -5.34
N ALA A 104 13.13 -11.10 -6.20
CA ALA A 104 11.77 -10.66 -5.89
C ALA A 104 10.76 -11.80 -5.84
N TRP A 105 11.05 -12.96 -6.43
CA TRP A 105 10.17 -14.12 -6.30
C TRP A 105 10.09 -14.64 -4.87
N LEU A 106 11.11 -14.38 -4.04
CA LEU A 106 11.10 -14.82 -2.64
C LEU A 106 9.97 -14.16 -1.85
N TYR A 107 9.64 -12.90 -2.13
CA TYR A 107 8.56 -12.20 -1.43
C TYR A 107 7.17 -12.40 -2.04
N ALA A 108 7.06 -13.14 -3.14
CA ALA A 108 5.78 -13.53 -3.74
C ALA A 108 5.07 -14.67 -2.97
N ILE A 109 5.70 -15.19 -1.92
CA ILE A 109 5.15 -16.25 -1.08
C ILE A 109 3.97 -15.66 -0.29
N PRO A 110 2.74 -16.19 -0.44
CA PRO A 110 1.54 -15.61 0.17
C PRO A 110 1.45 -15.97 1.66
N VAL A 111 2.29 -15.34 2.48
CA VAL A 111 2.34 -15.58 3.94
C VAL A 111 1.04 -15.19 4.65
N GLU A 112 0.27 -14.28 4.05
CA GLU A 112 -1.06 -13.81 4.50
C GLU A 112 -2.10 -14.94 4.54
N ARG A 113 -1.89 -16.00 3.75
CA ARG A 113 -2.80 -17.16 3.74
C ARG A 113 -2.52 -18.12 4.89
N PHE A 114 -1.34 -18.03 5.51
CA PHE A 114 -0.88 -18.98 6.52
C PHE A 114 -0.72 -18.37 7.91
N LEU A 115 -0.65 -17.05 8.01
CA LEU A 115 -0.36 -16.32 9.24
C LEU A 115 -1.49 -15.33 9.58
N GLU A 116 -1.61 -15.02 10.87
CA GLU A 116 -2.46 -13.94 11.35
C GLU A 116 -2.03 -12.57 10.78
N PRO A 117 -2.93 -11.57 10.66
CA PRO A 117 -2.64 -10.30 9.98
C PRO A 117 -1.36 -9.57 10.43
N ALA A 118 -1.13 -9.49 11.75
CA ALA A 118 0.05 -8.85 12.32
C ALA A 118 1.33 -9.65 12.00
N SER A 119 1.28 -10.97 12.17
CA SER A 119 2.39 -11.88 11.90
C SER A 119 2.73 -11.95 10.40
N ALA A 120 1.72 -11.93 9.53
CA ALA A 120 1.87 -11.87 8.09
C ALA A 120 2.57 -10.57 7.66
N THR A 121 2.13 -9.44 8.21
CA THR A 121 2.74 -8.13 7.95
C THR A 121 4.20 -8.10 8.39
N ALA A 122 4.51 -8.60 9.59
CA ALA A 122 5.88 -8.68 10.08
C ALA A 122 6.77 -9.60 9.22
N ALA A 123 6.25 -10.77 8.82
CA ALA A 123 6.97 -11.70 7.94
C ALA A 123 7.28 -11.06 6.57
N ASN A 124 6.31 -10.36 5.98
CA ASN A 124 6.50 -9.61 4.74
C ASN A 124 7.57 -8.53 4.86
N LEU A 125 7.57 -7.77 5.96
CA LEU A 125 8.59 -6.73 6.19
C LEU A 125 9.99 -7.32 6.36
N TRP A 126 10.13 -8.45 7.07
CA TRP A 126 11.41 -9.16 7.18
C TRP A 126 11.91 -9.70 5.84
N LEU A 127 11.01 -10.26 5.04
CA LEU A 127 11.33 -10.80 3.72
C LEU A 127 11.75 -9.68 2.76
N LEU A 128 11.05 -8.53 2.80
CA LEU A 128 11.42 -7.33 2.07
C LEU A 128 12.79 -6.81 2.51
N ALA A 129 13.05 -6.74 3.82
CA ALA A 129 14.34 -6.32 4.36
C ALA A 129 15.48 -7.24 3.88
N LEU A 130 15.30 -8.55 3.97
CA LEU A 130 16.26 -9.56 3.50
C LEU A 130 16.59 -9.36 2.01
N VAL A 131 15.55 -9.28 1.16
CA VAL A 131 15.70 -9.12 -0.29
C VAL A 131 16.35 -7.77 -0.63
N ALA A 132 15.96 -6.69 0.06
CA ALA A 132 16.54 -5.37 -0.13
C ALA A 132 18.03 -5.34 0.24
N THR A 133 18.40 -5.89 1.40
CA THR A 133 19.81 -6.00 1.83
C THR A 133 20.63 -6.81 0.84
N TRP A 134 20.12 -7.96 0.38
CA TRP A 134 20.78 -8.77 -0.65
C TRP A 134 20.98 -7.95 -1.93
N ARG A 135 19.92 -7.30 -2.42
CA ARG A 135 19.99 -6.51 -3.66
C ARG A 135 21.01 -5.38 -3.57
N VAL A 136 21.06 -4.67 -2.44
CA VAL A 136 22.05 -3.62 -2.19
C VAL A 136 23.47 -4.20 -2.19
N ALA A 137 23.73 -5.28 -1.46
CA ALA A 137 25.03 -5.93 -1.42
C ALA A 137 25.49 -6.40 -2.82
N LEU A 138 24.56 -6.96 -3.59
CA LEU A 138 24.81 -7.38 -4.97
C LEU A 138 25.11 -6.18 -5.88
N MET A 139 24.38 -5.07 -5.77
CA MET A 139 24.65 -3.86 -6.57
C MET A 139 26.00 -3.23 -6.23
N VAL A 140 26.39 -3.19 -4.96
CA VAL A 140 27.73 -2.78 -4.54
C VAL A 140 28.78 -3.63 -5.23
N ARG A 141 28.60 -4.95 -5.22
CA ARG A 141 29.52 -5.89 -5.86
C ARG A 141 29.55 -5.72 -7.38
N VAL A 142 28.40 -5.56 -8.02
CA VAL A 142 28.26 -5.34 -9.47
C VAL A 142 28.99 -4.08 -9.88
N ILE A 143 28.77 -2.95 -9.20
CA ILE A 143 29.42 -1.69 -9.51
C ILE A 143 30.93 -1.78 -9.29
N ALA A 144 31.37 -2.39 -8.19
CA ALA A 144 32.80 -2.60 -7.93
C ALA A 144 33.48 -3.43 -9.03
N VAL A 145 32.83 -4.48 -9.54
CA VAL A 145 33.37 -5.33 -10.60
C VAL A 145 33.29 -4.65 -11.97
N TYR A 146 32.13 -4.12 -12.33
CA TYR A 146 31.85 -3.56 -13.66
C TYR A 146 32.62 -2.25 -13.91
N PHE A 147 32.63 -1.33 -12.95
CA PHE A 147 33.38 -0.07 -13.04
C PHE A 147 34.80 -0.17 -12.47
N ARG A 148 35.21 -1.34 -11.97
CA ARG A 148 36.53 -1.57 -11.33
C ARG A 148 36.84 -0.62 -10.19
N MET A 149 35.79 -0.19 -9.50
CA MET A 149 35.92 0.68 -8.35
C MET A 149 36.21 -0.14 -7.10
N GLN A 150 36.92 0.47 -6.15
CA GLN A 150 37.08 -0.12 -4.82
C GLN A 150 35.69 -0.34 -4.19
N VAL A 151 35.50 -1.51 -3.54
CA VAL A 151 34.20 -1.94 -3.01
C VAL A 151 33.60 -0.88 -2.07
N TRP A 152 34.40 -0.26 -1.21
CA TRP A 152 33.91 0.78 -0.29
C TRP A 152 33.39 2.03 -1.02
N ARG A 153 33.95 2.40 -2.18
CA ARG A 153 33.44 3.53 -2.99
C ARG A 153 32.08 3.20 -3.57
N ALA A 154 31.97 2.00 -4.15
CA ALA A 154 30.70 1.49 -4.66
C ALA A 154 29.65 1.41 -3.53
N PHE A 155 30.06 0.99 -2.33
CA PHE A 155 29.22 0.92 -1.14
C PHE A 155 28.61 2.27 -0.78
N PHE A 156 29.41 3.34 -0.62
CA PHE A 156 28.88 4.66 -0.30
C PHE A 156 27.95 5.21 -1.38
N ILE A 157 28.29 5.03 -2.66
CA ILE A 157 27.47 5.50 -3.78
C ILE A 157 26.12 4.78 -3.80
N VAL A 158 26.12 3.45 -3.64
CA VAL A 158 24.88 2.65 -3.65
C VAL A 158 24.04 2.91 -2.42
N LEU A 159 24.63 3.03 -1.22
CA LEU A 159 23.86 3.36 -0.01
C LEU A 159 23.27 4.75 -0.10
N PHE A 160 24.02 5.75 -0.55
CA PHE A 160 23.50 7.09 -0.76
C PHE A 160 22.31 7.09 -1.71
N PHE A 161 22.41 6.35 -2.83
CA PHE A 161 21.31 6.20 -3.78
C PHE A 161 20.10 5.48 -3.15
N ALA A 162 20.32 4.32 -2.53
CA ALA A 162 19.25 3.50 -1.95
C ALA A 162 18.49 4.25 -0.85
N ASP A 163 19.21 4.95 0.02
CA ASP A 163 18.66 5.72 1.12
C ASP A 163 17.89 6.95 0.61
N THR A 164 18.42 7.64 -0.42
CA THR A 164 17.69 8.73 -1.08
C THR A 164 16.38 8.25 -1.70
N VAL A 165 16.39 7.11 -2.41
CA VAL A 165 15.17 6.52 -2.99
C VAL A 165 14.19 6.12 -1.88
N ALA A 166 14.65 5.50 -0.80
CA ALA A 166 13.81 5.10 0.33
C ALA A 166 13.14 6.31 1.00
N LEU A 167 13.90 7.36 1.30
CA LEU A 167 13.38 8.60 1.90
C LEU A 167 12.40 9.33 0.99
N VAL A 168 12.67 9.39 -0.33
CA VAL A 168 11.73 9.97 -1.30
C VAL A 168 10.44 9.14 -1.35
N MET A 169 10.54 7.81 -1.43
CA MET A 169 9.37 6.93 -1.46
C MET A 169 8.54 7.03 -0.17
N LEU A 170 9.16 7.12 1.01
CA LEU A 170 8.45 7.32 2.28
C LEU A 170 7.74 8.68 2.35
N ARG A 171 8.26 9.72 1.68
CA ARG A 171 7.59 11.03 1.59
C ARG A 171 6.44 11.06 0.59
N LEU A 172 6.54 10.29 -0.49
CA LEU A 172 5.51 10.22 -1.53
C LEU A 172 4.40 9.23 -1.18
N THR A 173 4.69 8.22 -0.36
CA THR A 173 3.71 7.22 0.07
C THR A 173 2.88 7.82 1.21
N PRO A 174 1.54 7.84 1.11
CA PRO A 174 0.69 8.23 2.22
C PRO A 174 0.85 7.20 3.34
N LEU A 175 1.68 7.54 4.34
CA LEU A 175 1.81 6.76 5.56
C LEU A 175 0.70 7.18 6.54
N PRO A 176 0.22 6.27 7.39
CA PRO A 176 -0.69 6.60 8.49
C PRO A 176 0.04 7.48 9.53
N LEU A 177 0.12 8.80 9.28
CA LEU A 177 0.85 9.75 10.14
C LEU A 177 -0.01 10.31 11.28
N PHE A 178 -1.34 10.20 11.20
CA PHE A 178 -2.28 10.91 12.07
C PHE A 178 -2.40 10.38 13.50
N ASP A 179 -1.60 9.38 13.86
CA ASP A 179 -1.87 8.58 15.04
C ASP A 179 -0.98 8.95 16.26
N MET A 180 -0.02 9.87 16.11
CA MET A 180 0.75 10.34 17.29
C MET A 180 -0.02 11.35 18.16
N MET A 181 -1.08 11.96 17.61
CA MET A 181 -1.84 13.02 18.28
C MET A 181 -3.36 12.78 18.30
N GLY A 182 -3.84 11.74 17.60
CA GLY A 182 -5.27 11.53 17.36
C GLY A 182 -5.88 10.32 18.04
N GLY A 183 -5.09 9.53 18.80
CA GLY A 183 -5.56 8.34 19.52
C GLY A 183 -6.21 7.27 18.66
N ILE A 184 -5.91 7.21 17.35
CA ILE A 184 -6.59 6.32 16.39
C ILE A 184 -6.11 4.89 16.59
N ARG A 185 -7.01 3.96 16.95
CA ARG A 185 -6.68 2.55 16.93
C ARG A 185 -6.40 2.12 15.49
N LEU A 186 -5.13 2.14 15.11
CA LEU A 186 -4.66 1.51 13.90
C LEU A 186 -4.83 0.01 14.04
N SER A 187 -5.12 -0.66 12.93
CA SER A 187 -5.01 -2.11 12.92
C SER A 187 -3.57 -2.52 13.34
N PRO A 188 -3.37 -3.65 14.02
CA PRO A 188 -2.02 -4.10 14.42
C PRO A 188 -1.03 -4.15 13.26
N SER A 189 -1.51 -4.45 12.05
CA SER A 189 -0.75 -4.40 10.80
C SER A 189 -0.32 -2.98 10.41
N GLU A 190 -1.23 -2.00 10.45
CA GLU A 190 -0.91 -0.60 10.15
C GLU A 190 0.06 0.00 11.16
N GLN A 191 -0.09 -0.34 12.45
CA GLN A 191 0.86 0.07 13.48
C GLN A 191 2.26 -0.47 13.18
N THR A 192 2.37 -1.75 12.81
CA THR A 192 3.66 -2.36 12.45
C THR A 192 4.29 -1.67 11.23
N ILE A 193 3.50 -1.37 10.20
CA ILE A 193 3.98 -0.65 9.01
C ILE A 193 4.46 0.75 9.38
N ARG A 194 3.70 1.46 10.22
CA ARG A 194 4.03 2.80 10.70
C ARG A 194 5.33 2.82 11.50
N ASP A 195 5.48 1.89 12.43
CA ASP A 195 6.67 1.78 13.28
C ASP A 195 7.92 1.52 12.44
N VAL A 196 7.83 0.57 11.49
CA VAL A 196 8.94 0.29 10.57
C VAL A 196 9.23 1.47 9.67
N ALA A 197 8.21 2.14 9.12
CA ALA A 197 8.40 3.34 8.30
C ALA A 197 9.07 4.47 9.09
N CYS A 198 8.67 4.69 10.34
CA CYS A 198 9.28 5.67 11.24
C CYS A 198 10.75 5.34 11.52
N VAL A 199 11.05 4.08 11.85
CA VAL A 199 12.43 3.61 12.07
C VAL A 199 13.28 3.81 10.82
N VAL A 200 12.79 3.42 9.64
CA VAL A 200 13.51 3.60 8.37
C VAL A 200 13.71 5.10 8.07
N GLN A 201 12.71 5.94 8.33
CA GLN A 201 12.82 7.38 8.13
C GLN A 201 13.87 8.02 9.05
N ILE A 202 13.88 7.64 10.33
CA ILE A 202 14.84 8.14 11.32
C ILE A 202 16.26 7.68 10.95
N ILE A 203 16.46 6.37 10.73
CA ILE A 203 17.77 5.81 10.37
C ILE A 203 18.26 6.41 9.05
N GLY A 204 17.40 6.47 8.04
CA GLY A 204 17.75 7.05 6.75
C GLY A 204 18.14 8.51 6.89
N THR A 205 17.32 9.34 7.55
CA THR A 205 17.63 10.77 7.75
C THR A 205 18.94 10.99 8.52
N LEU A 206 19.22 10.17 9.54
CA LEU A 206 20.45 10.27 10.33
C LEU A 206 21.69 9.79 9.58
N THR A 207 21.56 8.73 8.77
CA THR A 207 22.70 8.14 8.04
C THR A 207 22.95 8.78 6.67
N TRP A 208 21.95 9.46 6.10
CA TRP A 208 22.03 10.11 4.79
C TRP A 208 23.24 11.07 4.64
N PRO A 209 23.56 11.96 5.62
CA PRO A 209 24.73 12.83 5.50
C PRO A 209 26.05 12.06 5.45
N ILE A 210 26.15 10.93 6.16
CA ILE A 210 27.33 10.06 6.17
C ILE A 210 27.52 9.45 4.78
N TRP A 211 26.44 8.95 4.17
CA TRP A 211 26.47 8.38 2.83
C TRP A 211 26.77 9.44 1.77
N MET A 212 26.20 10.64 1.90
CA MET A 212 26.48 11.76 1.00
C MET A 212 27.96 12.16 1.03
N ILE A 213 28.54 12.37 2.22
CA ILE A 213 29.95 12.74 2.35
C ILE A 213 30.84 11.62 1.79
N GLY A 214 30.56 10.36 2.12
CA GLY A 214 31.29 9.22 1.60
C GLY A 214 31.23 9.10 0.07
N ALA A 215 30.04 9.35 -0.52
CA ALA A 215 29.85 9.36 -1.96
C ALA A 215 30.61 10.53 -2.63
N LEU A 216 30.55 11.74 -2.06
CA LEU A 216 31.32 12.89 -2.55
C LEU A 216 32.82 12.61 -2.51
N VAL A 217 33.34 12.09 -1.40
CA VAL A 217 34.75 11.69 -1.28
C VAL A 217 35.12 10.63 -2.32
N ALA A 218 34.22 9.67 -2.58
CA ALA A 218 34.44 8.65 -3.62
C ALA A 218 34.49 9.25 -5.03
N VAL A 219 33.68 10.27 -5.34
CA VAL A 219 33.68 11.01 -6.61
C VAL A 219 34.95 11.85 -6.77
N PHE A 220 35.41 12.55 -5.72
CA PHE A 220 36.56 13.45 -5.80
C PHE A 220 37.92 12.73 -5.75
N ARG A 221 38.03 11.60 -5.06
CA ARG A 221 39.28 10.81 -4.98
C ARG A 221 39.50 9.94 -6.22
N ARG A 222 39.42 10.53 -7.42
CA ARG A 222 39.69 9.84 -8.69
C ARG A 222 41.15 9.40 -8.75
N LYS A 223 41.43 8.20 -8.25
CA LYS A 223 42.63 7.48 -8.65
C LYS A 223 42.27 6.87 -9.99
N THR A 224 42.98 7.26 -11.05
CA THR A 224 42.86 6.68 -12.39
C THR A 224 42.81 5.17 -12.23
N ALA A 225 41.61 4.61 -12.28
CA ALA A 225 41.44 3.17 -12.24
C ALA A 225 42.16 2.68 -13.49
N GLY A 226 43.17 1.82 -13.29
CA GLY A 226 43.92 1.24 -14.39
C GLY A 226 42.94 0.68 -15.41
N ASP A 227 43.27 0.87 -16.69
CA ASP A 227 42.37 0.55 -17.79
C ASP A 227 41.68 -0.78 -17.54
N PRO A 228 40.34 -0.84 -17.68
CA PRO A 228 39.60 -1.83 -18.40
C PRO A 228 40.05 -3.25 -18.68
N ALA A 229 41.28 -3.76 -18.43
CA ALA A 229 41.81 -5.13 -18.67
C ALA A 229 40.80 -5.91 -19.46
N SER A 230 40.77 -5.57 -20.74
CA SER A 230 39.80 -6.00 -21.71
C SER A 230 40.01 -7.50 -21.80
N GLU A 231 39.40 -8.25 -20.89
CA GLU A 231 39.29 -9.68 -21.06
C GLU A 231 38.57 -9.84 -22.41
N PRO A 232 39.19 -10.55 -23.36
CA PRO A 232 38.74 -10.54 -24.75
C PRO A 232 37.25 -10.86 -24.82
N PHE A 233 36.53 -10.03 -25.58
CA PHE A 233 35.10 -10.14 -25.75
C PHE A 233 34.77 -11.47 -26.45
N VAL A 234 34.37 -12.47 -25.67
CA VAL A 234 33.73 -13.67 -26.22
C VAL A 234 32.23 -13.44 -26.13
N PRO A 235 31.54 -13.17 -27.26
CA PRO A 235 30.09 -12.99 -27.25
C PRO A 235 29.42 -14.27 -26.76
N ASN A 236 28.96 -14.25 -25.51
CA ASN A 236 28.23 -15.37 -24.95
C ASN A 236 26.75 -15.26 -25.31
N ARG A 237 26.24 -16.30 -25.96
CA ARG A 237 24.80 -16.47 -26.16
C ARG A 237 24.16 -16.96 -24.86
N ILE A 238 22.88 -16.63 -24.69
CA ILE A 238 22.07 -17.18 -23.60
C ILE A 238 21.71 -18.63 -23.95
N ASP A 239 21.96 -19.55 -23.02
CA ASP A 239 21.53 -20.94 -23.20
C ASP A 239 20.00 -21.03 -23.15
N ARG A 240 19.44 -21.96 -23.95
CA ARG A 240 17.99 -22.19 -24.03
C ARG A 240 17.41 -22.54 -22.66
N SER A 241 18.18 -23.21 -21.81
CA SER A 241 17.79 -23.55 -20.43
C SER A 241 17.37 -22.32 -19.61
N LEU A 242 18.08 -21.20 -19.75
CA LEU A 242 17.80 -19.98 -19.01
C LEU A 242 16.58 -19.24 -19.56
N TRP A 243 16.35 -19.29 -20.87
CA TRP A 243 15.12 -18.79 -21.49
C TRP A 243 13.90 -19.60 -21.06
N ILE A 244 14.01 -20.93 -21.01
CA ILE A 244 12.96 -21.81 -20.52
C ILE A 244 12.63 -21.49 -19.06
N LEU A 245 13.63 -21.23 -18.21
CA LEU A 245 13.40 -20.81 -16.83
C LEU A 245 12.62 -19.49 -16.74
N ALA A 246 13.03 -18.46 -17.50
CA ALA A 246 12.40 -17.14 -17.44
C ALA A 246 10.97 -17.13 -18.03
N ILE A 247 10.77 -17.82 -19.17
CA ILE A 247 9.44 -17.96 -19.78
C ILE A 247 8.56 -18.88 -18.93
N GLY A 248 9.14 -19.95 -18.39
CA GLY A 248 8.46 -20.88 -17.48
C GLY A 248 8.00 -20.19 -16.20
N SER A 249 8.82 -19.35 -15.58
CA SER A 249 8.41 -18.58 -14.40
C SER A 249 7.27 -17.62 -14.73
N LEU A 250 7.36 -16.92 -15.87
CA LEU A 250 6.28 -16.05 -16.35
C LEU A 250 4.97 -16.84 -16.54
N ALA A 251 5.04 -17.99 -17.23
CA ALA A 251 3.89 -18.85 -17.49
C ALA A 251 3.27 -19.41 -16.20
N VAL A 252 4.09 -19.82 -15.22
CA VAL A 252 3.60 -20.26 -13.89
C VAL A 252 2.75 -19.17 -13.25
N TRP A 253 3.24 -17.91 -13.21
CA TRP A 253 2.46 -16.81 -12.63
C TRP A 253 1.21 -16.48 -13.45
N THR A 254 1.27 -16.57 -14.79
CA THR A 254 0.08 -16.43 -15.65
C THR A 254 -0.98 -17.50 -15.36
N VAL A 255 -0.58 -18.73 -15.03
CA VAL A 255 -1.51 -19.82 -14.66
C VAL A 255 -2.06 -19.64 -13.24
N VAL A 256 -1.28 -19.06 -12.32
CA VAL A 256 -1.75 -18.76 -10.96
C VAL A 256 -2.77 -17.62 -10.94
N LEU A 257 -2.66 -16.64 -11.85
CA LEU A 257 -3.54 -15.47 -11.88
C LEU A 257 -5.05 -15.81 -11.88
N PRO A 258 -5.58 -16.69 -12.75
CA PRO A 258 -7.00 -17.07 -12.70
C PRO A 258 -7.49 -17.59 -11.35
N LEU A 259 -6.61 -18.12 -10.49
CA LEU A 259 -6.98 -18.64 -9.17
C LEU A 259 -7.13 -17.52 -8.13
N THR A 260 -6.36 -16.44 -8.23
CA THR A 260 -6.37 -15.34 -7.25
C THR A 260 -7.21 -14.14 -7.70
N GLN A 261 -7.39 -13.97 -9.02
CA GLN A 261 -8.08 -12.82 -9.60
C GLN A 261 -9.58 -12.70 -9.25
N PRO A 262 -10.38 -13.77 -9.04
CA PRO A 262 -11.79 -13.61 -8.69
C PRO A 262 -12.02 -12.78 -7.42
N GLN A 263 -11.18 -13.00 -6.39
CA GLN A 263 -11.24 -12.25 -5.14
C GLN A 263 -10.85 -10.77 -5.36
N GLN A 264 -9.83 -10.52 -6.19
CA GLN A 264 -9.39 -9.15 -6.53
C GLN A 264 -10.43 -8.40 -7.35
N GLN A 265 -11.06 -9.06 -8.32
CA GLN A 265 -12.14 -8.49 -9.12
C GLN A 265 -13.37 -8.14 -8.27
N LEU A 266 -13.68 -8.97 -7.27
CA LEU A 266 -14.78 -8.67 -6.34
C LEU A 266 -14.44 -7.47 -5.45
N LYS A 267 -13.24 -7.46 -4.85
CA LYS A 267 -12.69 -6.31 -4.11
C LYS A 267 -12.72 -5.04 -4.95
N TRP A 268 -12.21 -5.07 -6.18
CA TRP A 268 -12.13 -3.91 -7.05
C TRP A 268 -13.52 -3.35 -7.38
N ARG A 269 -14.50 -4.22 -7.65
CA ARG A 269 -15.89 -3.79 -7.90
C ARG A 269 -16.48 -3.08 -6.68
N VAL A 270 -16.31 -3.65 -5.48
CA VAL A 270 -16.78 -3.01 -4.24
C VAL A 270 -16.07 -1.68 -4.01
N ASP A 271 -14.73 -1.65 -4.03
CA ASP A 271 -13.94 -0.44 -3.81
C ASP A 271 -14.36 0.67 -4.79
N ARG A 272 -14.56 0.32 -6.07
CA ARG A 272 -15.02 1.25 -7.11
C ARG A 272 -16.40 1.79 -6.82
N ASP A 273 -17.36 0.93 -6.45
CA ASP A 273 -18.75 1.34 -6.24
C ASP A 273 -18.87 2.24 -5.00
N LEU A 274 -18.15 1.90 -3.92
CA LEU A 274 -18.07 2.72 -2.71
C LEU A 274 -17.41 4.09 -2.97
N ARG A 275 -16.28 4.13 -3.69
CA ARG A 275 -15.58 5.37 -4.02
C ARG A 275 -16.35 6.28 -4.96
N ARG A 276 -17.19 5.72 -5.82
CA ARG A 276 -18.07 6.48 -6.73
C ARG A 276 -19.38 6.92 -6.07
N GLY A 277 -19.58 6.66 -4.78
CA GLY A 277 -20.80 7.01 -4.06
C GLY A 277 -22.00 6.10 -4.37
N ARG A 278 -21.79 4.99 -5.08
CA ARG A 278 -22.83 3.95 -5.31
C ARG A 278 -22.86 3.00 -4.11
N LEU A 279 -23.20 3.56 -2.95
CA LEU A 279 -23.05 2.87 -1.66
C LEU A 279 -23.98 1.67 -1.55
N GLU A 280 -25.22 1.80 -2.00
CA GLU A 280 -26.20 0.70 -1.97
C GLU A 280 -25.74 -0.48 -2.83
N ASP A 281 -25.20 -0.22 -4.02
CA ASP A 281 -24.68 -1.27 -4.91
C ASP A 281 -23.45 -1.94 -4.30
N GLY A 282 -22.54 -1.17 -3.73
CA GLY A 282 -21.34 -1.68 -3.05
C GLY A 282 -21.69 -2.55 -1.83
N VAL A 283 -22.61 -2.10 -0.98
CA VAL A 283 -23.10 -2.85 0.19
C VAL A 283 -23.89 -4.09 -0.22
N ALA A 284 -24.70 -4.00 -1.28
CA ALA A 284 -25.41 -5.15 -1.82
C ALA A 284 -24.43 -6.19 -2.35
N LEU A 285 -23.39 -5.77 -3.06
CA LEU A 285 -22.35 -6.67 -3.58
C LEU A 285 -21.55 -7.32 -2.45
N LEU A 286 -21.18 -6.56 -1.41
CA LEU A 286 -20.58 -7.10 -0.18
C LEU A 286 -21.48 -8.16 0.46
N SER A 287 -22.76 -7.84 0.65
CA SER A 287 -23.73 -8.72 1.30
C SER A 287 -24.09 -9.94 0.46
N ALA A 288 -23.93 -9.89 -0.87
CA ALA A 288 -24.15 -11.05 -1.72
C ALA A 288 -23.08 -12.15 -1.55
N HIS A 289 -21.92 -11.82 -0.96
CA HIS A 289 -20.77 -12.71 -0.85
C HIS A 289 -20.44 -13.05 0.61
N GLU A 290 -19.63 -14.08 0.81
CA GLU A 290 -19.06 -14.41 2.12
C GLU A 290 -17.75 -13.64 2.34
N ARG A 291 -17.35 -13.45 3.61
CA ARG A 291 -16.09 -12.75 3.94
C ARG A 291 -14.87 -13.44 3.30
N SER A 292 -14.90 -14.75 3.13
CA SER A 292 -13.84 -15.56 2.49
C SER A 292 -13.73 -15.37 0.98
N ASP A 293 -14.73 -14.79 0.33
CA ASP A 293 -14.71 -14.50 -1.11
C ASP A 293 -13.83 -13.28 -1.42
N PHE A 294 -13.43 -12.53 -0.40
CA PHE A 294 -12.54 -11.39 -0.50
C PHE A 294 -11.11 -11.75 -0.09
N PRO A 295 -10.11 -10.95 -0.54
CA PRO A 295 -8.73 -11.19 -0.16
C PRO A 295 -8.55 -11.15 1.37
N PRO A 296 -7.67 -12.00 1.94
CA PRO A 296 -7.36 -11.93 3.37
C PRO A 296 -6.84 -10.54 3.70
N HIS A 297 -7.24 -10.01 4.86
CA HIS A 297 -6.87 -8.68 5.35
C HIS A 297 -7.36 -7.50 4.52
N TRP A 298 -8.22 -7.71 3.51
CA TRP A 298 -8.82 -6.57 2.81
C TRP A 298 -9.77 -5.79 3.73
N ASP A 299 -9.50 -4.50 3.84
CA ASP A 299 -10.32 -3.52 4.51
C ASP A 299 -11.04 -2.62 3.48
N PRO A 300 -12.38 -2.70 3.34
CA PRO A 300 -13.12 -1.93 2.34
C PRO A 300 -13.18 -0.43 2.72
N PRO A 301 -13.25 0.51 1.76
CA PRO A 301 -13.38 1.95 2.05
C PRO A 301 -14.55 2.28 3.01
N PRO A 302 -14.42 3.31 3.87
CA PRO A 302 -13.28 4.24 3.98
C PRO A 302 -12.09 3.63 4.73
N ARG A 303 -10.87 4.03 4.36
CA ARG A 303 -9.60 3.60 5.00
C ARG A 303 -8.99 4.77 5.76
N LEU A 304 -9.48 4.99 6.98
CA LEU A 304 -9.16 6.17 7.77
C LEU A 304 -7.66 6.30 8.08
N GLY A 305 -6.96 5.18 8.30
CA GLY A 305 -5.51 5.16 8.50
C GLY A 305 -4.75 5.79 7.32
N TYR A 306 -5.28 5.68 6.11
CA TYR A 306 -4.67 6.21 4.89
C TYR A 306 -5.22 7.60 4.50
N GLY A 307 -6.03 8.24 5.35
CA GLY A 307 -6.67 9.51 5.06
C GLY A 307 -7.82 9.41 4.06
N GLU A 308 -8.27 8.20 3.71
CA GLU A 308 -9.44 8.00 2.85
C GLU A 308 -10.71 8.20 3.69
N THR A 309 -11.38 9.34 3.50
CA THR A 309 -12.58 9.75 4.26
C THR A 309 -13.89 9.45 3.54
N LEU A 310 -13.83 9.04 2.27
CA LEU A 310 -14.98 8.66 1.47
C LEU A 310 -15.09 7.12 1.41
N PRO A 311 -16.30 6.57 1.50
CA PRO A 311 -17.58 7.27 1.70
C PRO A 311 -17.76 7.77 3.14
N GLY A 312 -18.58 8.82 3.27
CA GLY A 312 -18.94 9.37 4.57
C GLY A 312 -19.73 8.36 5.40
N ALA A 313 -19.42 8.32 6.70
CA ALA A 313 -20.06 7.40 7.63
C ALA A 313 -21.60 7.51 7.68
N PRO A 314 -22.23 8.72 7.69
CA PRO A 314 -23.68 8.86 7.54
C PRO A 314 -24.28 8.16 6.33
N ASP A 315 -23.67 8.33 5.16
CA ASP A 315 -24.18 7.79 3.91
C ASP A 315 -24.01 6.27 3.87
N MET A 316 -22.90 5.78 4.43
CA MET A 316 -22.67 4.34 4.60
C MET A 316 -23.72 3.70 5.53
N PHE A 317 -24.06 4.35 6.65
CA PHE A 317 -25.09 3.85 7.56
C PHE A 317 -26.47 3.76 6.91
N ARG A 318 -26.85 4.78 6.13
CA ARG A 318 -28.09 4.74 5.35
C ARG A 318 -28.08 3.59 4.35
N ALA A 319 -26.99 3.39 3.62
CA ALA A 319 -26.85 2.29 2.67
C ALA A 319 -26.93 0.90 3.34
N LEU A 320 -26.37 0.75 4.54
CA LEU A 320 -26.45 -0.50 5.32
C LEU A 320 -27.86 -0.80 5.81
N LEU A 321 -28.66 0.22 6.13
CA LEU A 321 -30.05 0.07 6.56
C LEU A 321 -31.05 -0.10 5.42
N ALA A 322 -30.75 0.45 4.24
CA ALA A 322 -31.64 0.38 3.08
C ALA A 322 -31.84 -1.04 2.55
N ARG A 323 -30.97 -2.00 2.92
CA ARG A 323 -31.01 -3.39 2.44
C ARG A 323 -30.80 -4.39 3.57
N ASP A 324 -31.24 -5.62 3.34
CA ASP A 324 -30.93 -6.76 4.21
C ASP A 324 -29.43 -7.11 4.11
N THR A 325 -28.64 -6.39 4.89
CA THR A 325 -27.18 -6.49 4.90
C THR A 325 -26.74 -7.67 5.77
N LYS A 326 -25.82 -8.51 5.28
CA LYS A 326 -25.26 -9.62 6.06
C LYS A 326 -24.62 -9.12 7.36
N ALA A 327 -24.70 -9.92 8.42
CA ALA A 327 -24.21 -9.55 9.75
C ALA A 327 -22.73 -9.13 9.76
N TRP A 328 -21.87 -9.84 9.02
CA TRP A 328 -20.43 -9.55 8.96
C TRP A 328 -20.10 -8.18 8.33
N VAL A 329 -20.93 -7.72 7.38
CA VAL A 329 -20.74 -6.41 6.73
C VAL A 329 -21.15 -5.30 7.71
N ARG A 330 -22.27 -5.50 8.42
CA ARG A 330 -22.73 -4.58 9.46
C ARG A 330 -21.70 -4.45 10.58
N SER A 331 -21.20 -5.56 11.11
CA SER A 331 -20.19 -5.53 12.17
C SER A 331 -18.91 -4.83 11.70
N LEU A 332 -18.42 -5.17 10.50
CA LEU A 332 -17.21 -4.55 9.93
C LEU A 332 -17.29 -3.02 9.88
N TYR A 333 -18.40 -2.47 9.38
CA TYR A 333 -18.56 -1.01 9.29
C TYR A 333 -18.84 -0.37 10.64
N VAL A 334 -19.63 -1.01 11.50
CA VAL A 334 -19.87 -0.46 12.84
C VAL A 334 -18.57 -0.42 13.62
N ASP A 335 -17.78 -1.49 13.66
CA ASP A 335 -16.49 -1.53 14.34
C ASP A 335 -15.57 -0.41 13.82
N LYS A 336 -15.49 -0.26 12.49
CA LYS A 336 -14.73 0.80 11.85
C LYS A 336 -15.16 2.21 12.27
N PHE A 337 -16.47 2.48 12.33
CA PHE A 337 -16.97 3.79 12.71
C PHE A 337 -16.94 4.02 14.22
N VAL A 338 -17.07 2.98 15.03
CA VAL A 338 -16.85 3.05 16.48
C VAL A 338 -15.41 3.44 16.76
N ASP A 339 -14.45 2.80 16.11
CA ASP A 339 -13.03 3.17 16.18
C ASP A 339 -12.84 4.63 15.72
N GLN A 340 -13.55 5.08 14.67
CA GLN A 340 -13.49 6.48 14.26
C GLN A 340 -14.05 7.45 15.33
N ILE A 341 -15.06 7.04 16.07
CA ILE A 341 -15.74 7.87 17.06
C ILE A 341 -14.94 7.95 18.36
N GLY A 342 -14.40 6.81 18.83
CA GLY A 342 -13.70 6.72 20.11
C GLY A 342 -12.32 7.38 20.14
N THR A 343 -11.70 7.58 18.98
CA THR A 343 -10.28 7.91 18.92
C THR A 343 -10.00 9.41 18.93
N ARG A 344 -10.85 10.23 18.30
CA ARG A 344 -10.68 11.69 18.35
C ARG A 344 -11.16 12.26 19.69
N GLU A 345 -10.18 12.71 20.49
CA GLU A 345 -10.34 13.49 21.73
C GLU A 345 -11.19 14.78 21.54
N TYR A 346 -11.43 15.20 20.29
CA TYR A 346 -12.33 16.28 19.91
C TYR A 346 -12.94 16.01 18.51
N ASN A 347 -13.87 15.06 18.37
CA ASN A 347 -14.62 14.91 17.10
C ASN A 347 -16.05 15.43 17.24
N PRO A 348 -16.45 16.44 16.45
CA PRO A 348 -17.86 16.80 16.28
C PRO A 348 -18.60 15.79 15.40
N PHE A 349 -18.26 14.49 15.44
CA PHE A 349 -18.83 13.55 14.49
C PHE A 349 -20.30 13.27 14.81
N VAL A 350 -20.61 12.89 16.05
CA VAL A 350 -22.00 12.70 16.50
C VAL A 350 -22.75 14.04 16.52
N SER A 351 -22.11 15.13 16.96
CA SER A 351 -22.74 16.45 17.00
C SER A 351 -22.90 17.11 15.63
N GLY A 352 -22.10 16.72 14.65
CA GLY A 352 -22.16 17.17 13.26
C GLY A 352 -22.98 16.26 12.35
N MET A 353 -23.46 15.10 12.82
CA MET A 353 -24.43 14.30 12.08
C MET A 353 -25.73 15.08 11.92
N SER A 354 -26.38 14.92 10.77
CA SER A 354 -27.80 15.25 10.61
C SER A 354 -28.66 14.30 11.45
N ASP A 355 -29.90 14.69 11.74
CA ASP A 355 -30.83 13.85 12.50
C ASP A 355 -31.05 12.48 11.86
N ASP A 356 -31.23 12.44 10.54
CA ASP A 356 -31.38 11.21 9.78
C ASP A 356 -30.14 10.29 9.90
N ALA A 357 -28.94 10.88 9.92
CA ALA A 357 -27.70 10.14 10.07
C ALA A 357 -27.54 9.57 11.48
N LEU A 358 -27.92 10.37 12.48
CA LEU A 358 -27.88 9.96 13.88
C LEU A 358 -28.95 8.89 14.18
N ASP A 359 -30.15 9.01 13.60
CA ASP A 359 -31.19 7.98 13.68
C ASP A 359 -30.68 6.66 13.07
N ALA A 360 -30.12 6.73 11.86
CA ALA A 360 -29.54 5.57 11.18
C ALA A 360 -28.42 4.91 12.03
N TYR A 361 -27.55 5.72 12.61
CA TYR A 361 -26.50 5.23 13.50
C TYR A 361 -27.07 4.49 14.71
N VAL A 362 -28.06 5.07 15.41
CA VAL A 362 -28.69 4.45 16.58
C VAL A 362 -29.42 3.15 16.23
N ILE A 363 -30.07 3.10 15.06
CA ILE A 363 -30.71 1.87 14.57
C ILE A 363 -29.66 0.77 14.34
N LEU A 364 -28.53 1.10 13.71
CA LEU A 364 -27.47 0.12 13.44
C LEU A 364 -26.82 -0.40 14.72
N LEU A 365 -26.63 0.45 15.74
CA LEU A 365 -26.08 0.03 17.02
C LEU A 365 -26.89 -1.09 17.68
N ASN A 366 -28.21 -1.16 17.44
CA ASN A 366 -29.04 -2.24 17.99
C ASN A 366 -28.74 -3.62 17.41
N GLY A 367 -28.06 -3.70 16.26
CA GLY A 367 -27.72 -4.95 15.58
C GLY A 367 -26.29 -5.42 15.79
N VAL A 368 -25.54 -4.84 16.74
CA VAL A 368 -24.10 -5.08 16.90
C VAL A 368 -23.83 -5.75 18.24
N ASP A 369 -22.99 -6.79 18.24
CA ASP A 369 -22.73 -7.60 19.43
C ASP A 369 -22.10 -6.80 20.58
N ASN A 370 -21.29 -5.80 20.27
CA ASN A 370 -20.59 -4.95 21.25
C ASN A 370 -21.33 -3.65 21.60
N ARG A 371 -22.66 -3.60 21.39
CA ARG A 371 -23.48 -2.39 21.60
C ARG A 371 -23.24 -1.72 22.95
N ALA A 372 -23.24 -2.50 24.04
CA ALA A 372 -23.09 -1.99 25.40
C ALA A 372 -21.79 -1.17 25.58
N GLU A 373 -20.68 -1.68 25.04
CA GLU A 373 -19.37 -1.01 25.12
C GLU A 373 -19.38 0.28 24.30
N ILE A 374 -19.92 0.23 23.08
CA ILE A 374 -20.01 1.39 22.19
C ILE A 374 -20.85 2.51 22.82
N VAL A 375 -22.00 2.16 23.37
CA VAL A 375 -22.92 3.10 24.01
C VAL A 375 -22.26 3.69 25.27
N ARG A 376 -21.54 2.88 26.06
CA ARG A 376 -20.80 3.35 27.23
C ARG A 376 -19.69 4.34 26.86
N VAL A 377 -18.90 4.04 25.83
CA VAL A 377 -17.84 4.94 25.33
C VAL A 377 -18.43 6.26 24.82
N ASN A 378 -19.66 6.24 24.29
CA ASN A 378 -20.35 7.42 23.76
C ASN A 378 -21.35 8.06 24.73
N HIS A 379 -21.39 7.65 25.99
CA HIS A 379 -22.44 8.03 26.95
C HIS A 379 -22.61 9.55 27.07
N ASP A 380 -21.52 10.27 27.32
CA ASP A 380 -21.56 11.72 27.51
C ASP A 380 -21.94 12.48 26.23
N ARG A 381 -21.61 11.92 25.06
CA ARG A 381 -21.98 12.50 23.77
C ARG A 381 -23.46 12.30 23.48
N PHE A 382 -23.98 11.11 23.72
CA PHE A 382 -25.42 10.85 23.60
C PHE A 382 -26.22 11.71 24.58
N LYS A 383 -25.73 11.93 25.81
CA LYS A 383 -26.31 12.90 26.74
C LYS A 383 -26.31 14.32 26.18
N HIS A 384 -25.21 14.76 25.56
CA HIS A 384 -25.11 16.08 24.95
C HIS A 384 -26.13 16.26 23.81
N GLU A 385 -26.22 15.30 22.89
CA GLU A 385 -27.21 15.34 21.81
C GLU A 385 -28.65 15.25 22.32
N LEU A 386 -28.90 14.52 23.41
CA LEU A 386 -30.22 14.48 24.03
C LEU A 386 -30.70 15.85 24.52
N LYS A 387 -29.75 16.67 25.00
CA LYS A 387 -30.02 18.05 25.47
C LYS A 387 -30.10 19.06 24.32
N ASN A 388 -29.63 18.70 23.12
CA ASN A 388 -29.64 19.58 21.97
C ASN A 388 -31.08 19.73 21.44
N ALA A 389 -31.67 20.91 21.66
CA ALA A 389 -33.05 21.22 21.26
C ALA A 389 -33.28 21.18 19.75
N HIS A 390 -32.21 21.28 18.94
CA HIS A 390 -32.30 21.17 17.48
C HIS A 390 -32.49 19.74 16.98
N ARG A 391 -32.34 18.73 17.86
CA ARG A 391 -32.59 17.33 17.50
C ARG A 391 -34.07 17.01 17.51
N SER A 392 -34.51 16.31 16.48
CA SER A 392 -35.85 15.77 16.36
C SER A 392 -36.19 14.90 17.56
N ILE A 393 -37.49 14.92 17.89
CA ILE A 393 -38.04 14.17 19.02
C ILE A 393 -37.78 12.67 18.88
N ALA A 394 -37.90 12.13 17.66
CA ALA A 394 -37.66 10.72 17.37
C ALA A 394 -36.23 10.30 17.70
N VAL A 395 -35.22 11.06 17.24
CA VAL A 395 -33.81 10.77 17.51
C VAL A 395 -33.51 10.85 19.01
N ARG A 396 -34.01 11.89 19.69
CA ARG A 396 -33.84 12.02 21.14
C ARG A 396 -34.48 10.87 21.91
N GLN A 397 -35.65 10.40 21.48
CA GLN A 397 -36.32 9.26 22.10
C GLN A 397 -35.52 7.96 21.88
N ARG A 398 -35.04 7.67 20.67
CA ARG A 398 -34.23 6.46 20.43
C ARG A 398 -32.91 6.48 21.20
N LEU A 399 -32.24 7.64 21.27
CA LEU A 399 -31.04 7.81 22.08
C LEU A 399 -31.33 7.64 23.57
N ARG A 400 -32.51 8.05 24.05
CA ARG A 400 -32.92 7.80 25.42
C ARG A 400 -33.11 6.30 25.66
N ASP A 401 -33.80 5.64 24.74
CA ASP A 401 -34.10 4.21 24.85
C ASP A 401 -32.82 3.37 24.82
N ILE A 402 -31.86 3.68 23.94
CA ILE A 402 -30.58 2.94 23.89
C ILE A 402 -29.77 3.13 25.18
N LEU A 403 -29.78 4.32 25.79
CA LEU A 403 -29.11 4.57 27.06
C LEU A 403 -29.77 3.79 28.22
N LEU A 404 -31.11 3.81 28.28
CA LEU A 404 -31.85 3.09 29.31
C LEU A 404 -31.70 1.58 29.20
N ASN A 405 -31.73 1.04 27.97
CA ASN A 405 -31.56 -0.38 27.71
C ASN A 405 -30.19 -0.90 28.15
N GLU A 406 -29.16 -0.05 28.09
CA GLU A 406 -27.81 -0.37 28.57
C GLU A 406 -27.58 -0.02 30.05
N GLY A 407 -28.64 0.35 30.79
CA GLY A 407 -28.56 0.69 32.21
C GLY A 407 -27.80 1.98 32.52
N LEU A 408 -27.63 2.85 31.52
CA LEU A 408 -26.91 4.12 31.66
C LEU A 408 -27.86 5.24 32.10
N GLN A 409 -27.35 6.15 32.94
CA GLN A 409 -28.14 7.26 33.46
C GLN A 409 -28.51 8.25 32.35
N VAL A 410 -29.79 8.55 32.24
CA VAL A 410 -30.35 9.62 31.39
C VAL A 410 -30.52 10.88 32.24
N PRO A 411 -30.17 12.08 31.72
CA PRO A 411 -30.30 13.32 32.49
C PRO A 411 -31.76 13.57 32.92
N ALA A 412 -31.98 13.89 34.20
CA ALA A 412 -33.32 14.15 34.75
C ALA A 412 -33.90 15.50 34.29
N ASP A 413 -33.05 16.39 33.79
CA ASP A 413 -33.36 17.76 33.36
C ASP A 413 -33.81 17.85 31.89
N LEU A 414 -34.10 16.72 31.24
CA LEU A 414 -34.59 16.76 29.87
C LEU A 414 -35.98 17.39 29.82
N PRO A 415 -36.24 18.31 28.88
CA PRO A 415 -37.57 18.86 28.71
C PRO A 415 -38.57 17.71 28.48
N PRO A 416 -39.71 17.70 29.18
CA PRO A 416 -40.73 16.68 28.97
C PRO A 416 -41.16 16.71 27.50
N PHE A 417 -41.22 15.54 26.86
CA PHE A 417 -41.75 15.42 25.50
C PHE A 417 -43.21 15.89 25.51
N GLN A 418 -43.48 17.05 24.90
CA GLN A 418 -44.85 17.51 24.71
C GLN A 418 -45.43 16.78 23.49
N PRO A 419 -46.55 16.05 23.64
CA PRO A 419 -47.15 15.28 22.54
C PRO A 419 -47.52 16.13 21.31
N ASP A 420 -47.76 17.43 21.50
CA ASP A 420 -48.24 18.34 20.46
C ASP A 420 -47.17 18.69 19.41
N ASP A 421 -45.88 18.49 19.69
CA ASP A 421 -44.78 18.73 18.75
C ASP A 421 -44.69 17.67 17.63
N GLN A 422 -45.45 16.57 17.69
CA GLN A 422 -45.49 15.55 16.62
C GLN A 422 -46.33 15.96 15.41
N ALA A 423 -47.23 16.95 15.54
CA ALA A 423 -48.19 17.28 14.49
C ALA A 423 -47.62 18.15 13.35
N ASP A 424 -46.51 18.85 13.58
CA ASP A 424 -45.93 19.83 12.64
C ASP A 424 -44.62 19.36 11.98
N SER A 425 -44.37 18.04 11.93
CA SER A 425 -43.31 17.54 11.06
C SER A 425 -43.70 17.87 9.62
N PRO A 426 -42.97 18.74 8.90
CA PRO A 426 -43.30 19.06 7.52
C PRO A 426 -43.28 17.75 6.75
N THR A 427 -44.41 17.39 6.15
CA THR A 427 -44.44 16.40 5.07
C THR A 427 -43.42 16.88 4.06
N LEU A 428 -42.23 16.27 4.08
CA LEU A 428 -41.21 16.44 3.08
C LEU A 428 -41.83 15.93 1.78
N GLU A 429 -42.42 16.85 1.00
CA GLU A 429 -42.65 16.59 -0.40
C GLU A 429 -41.30 16.15 -0.99
N PRO A 430 -41.27 15.09 -1.83
CA PRO A 430 -40.05 14.63 -2.47
C PRO A 430 -39.59 15.71 -3.46
N GLY A 431 -38.86 16.69 -2.92
CA GLY A 431 -38.21 17.74 -3.68
C GLY A 431 -37.16 17.09 -4.57
N THR A 432 -37.34 17.26 -5.87
CA THR A 432 -36.33 17.07 -6.91
C THR A 432 -35.05 17.83 -6.52
N HIS A 433 -34.14 17.14 -5.84
CA HIS A 433 -32.73 17.52 -5.79
C HIS A 433 -32.14 17.24 -7.18
N GLU A 434 -32.41 18.16 -8.10
CA GLU A 434 -31.70 18.25 -9.37
C GLU A 434 -30.23 18.54 -9.05
N SER A 435 -29.42 17.50 -9.22
CA SER A 435 -27.99 17.47 -8.96
C SER A 435 -27.27 18.47 -9.87
N ALA A 436 -27.08 19.70 -9.38
CA ALA A 436 -26.12 20.64 -9.95
C ALA A 436 -24.69 20.17 -9.65
N ARG A 437 -24.26 19.08 -10.31
CA ARG A 437 -22.89 18.56 -10.23
C ARG A 437 -22.39 17.96 -11.54
N ASP A 438 -22.77 18.56 -12.66
CA ASP A 438 -22.02 18.42 -13.93
C ASP A 438 -21.24 19.71 -14.16
N LYS A 439 -20.01 19.75 -13.62
CA LYS A 439 -18.91 20.50 -14.21
C LYS A 439 -17.77 19.51 -14.43
N GLU A 440 -17.82 18.84 -15.58
CA GLU A 440 -16.63 18.22 -16.17
C GLU A 440 -15.56 19.30 -16.40
N PRO A 441 -14.29 19.05 -16.04
CA PRO A 441 -13.18 19.74 -16.67
C PRO A 441 -12.81 19.03 -17.98
N GLU A 442 -12.84 19.76 -19.09
CA GLU A 442 -12.15 19.38 -20.35
C GLU A 442 -10.63 19.30 -20.16
#